data_AF-A0A2E5RC09-F1
#
_entry.id   AF-A0A2E5RC09-F1
#
_cell.length_a   1.000
_cell.length_b   1.000
_cell.length_c   1.000
_cell.angle_alpha   90.00
_cell.angle_beta   90.00
_cell.angle_gamma   90.00
#
_symmetry.space_group_name_H-M   'P 1'
#
loop_
_entity.id
_entity.type
_entity.pdbx_description
1 polymer ?
#
loop_
_entity_poly.entity_id
_entity_poly.type
_entity_poly.pdbx_seq_one_letter_code
_entity_poly.pdbx_strand_id
1 'polypeptide(L)'
;MIEIECPHCKEDIELDDDDSGLFICPYCDEEFLWESEPQILETNTSDESSKSGYSHLLLPSILISVLLVLLVVLLFIFAFINSYSHAMACGWQNTC
;
A
#
# COMPACT_ATOMS: atom_id res chain seq x y z
N MET A 1 9.60 -4.47 -26.93
CA MET A 1 9.96 -3.64 -25.77
C MET A 1 9.12 -2.39 -25.81
N ILE A 2 8.21 -2.28 -24.86
CA ILE A 2 7.30 -1.16 -24.66
C ILE A 2 7.66 -0.47 -23.37
N GLU A 3 7.63 0.86 -23.41
CA GLU A 3 7.71 1.68 -22.22
C GLU A 3 6.29 1.78 -21.65
N ILE A 4 6.09 1.23 -20.46
CA ILE A 4 4.83 1.32 -19.73
C ILE A 4 5.03 2.19 -18.49
N GLU A 5 4.07 3.06 -18.20
CA GLU A 5 4.12 3.89 -16.99
C GLU A 5 3.68 3.05 -15.79
N CYS A 6 4.53 2.94 -14.77
CA CYS A 6 4.15 2.26 -13.53
C CYS A 6 2.99 3.02 -12.85
N PRO A 7 1.84 2.38 -12.54
CA PRO A 7 0.69 3.05 -11.95
C PRO A 7 0.93 3.58 -10.53
N HIS A 8 2.04 3.16 -9.89
CA HIS A 8 2.39 3.50 -8.52
C HIS A 8 3.37 4.68 -8.43
N CYS A 9 4.46 4.63 -9.19
CA CYS A 9 5.51 5.66 -9.15
C CYS A 9 5.56 6.59 -10.37
N LYS A 10 4.75 6.32 -11.41
CA LYS A 10 4.73 7.06 -12.68
C LYS A 10 6.09 7.14 -13.35
N GLU A 11 6.93 6.14 -13.10
CA GLU A 11 8.20 5.98 -13.76
C GLU A 11 8.00 5.00 -14.91
N ASP A 12 8.65 5.27 -16.03
CA ASP A 12 8.58 4.43 -17.22
C ASP A 12 9.44 3.19 -17.00
N ILE A 13 8.87 2.02 -17.28
CA ILE A 13 9.53 0.72 -17.19
C ILE A 13 9.47 0.05 -18.55
N GLU A 14 10.59 -0.56 -18.94
CA GLU A 14 10.69 -1.32 -20.20
C GLU A 14 10.22 -2.75 -19.95
N LEU A 15 9.07 -3.13 -20.51
CA LEU A 15 8.57 -4.51 -20.54
C LEU A 15 8.58 -5.07 -21.96
N ASP A 16 8.58 -6.40 -22.09
CA ASP A 16 8.45 -7.03 -23.39
C ASP A 16 6.98 -7.03 -23.86
N ASP A 17 6.78 -6.99 -25.17
CA ASP A 17 5.45 -6.76 -25.76
C ASP A 17 4.53 -7.98 -25.60
N ASP A 18 5.13 -9.16 -25.42
CA ASP A 18 4.46 -10.46 -25.21
C ASP A 18 4.37 -10.85 -23.72
N ASP A 19 4.87 -10.00 -22.82
CA ASP A 19 4.86 -10.27 -21.39
C ASP A 19 3.51 -9.84 -20.80
N SER A 20 2.89 -10.73 -20.02
CA SER A 20 1.61 -10.47 -19.34
C SER A 20 1.56 -11.23 -18.01
N GLY A 21 0.98 -10.60 -16.98
CA GLY A 21 0.96 -11.12 -15.62
C GLY A 21 1.30 -10.07 -14.57
N LEU A 22 1.70 -10.52 -13.38
CA LEU A 22 2.12 -9.64 -12.28
C LEU A 22 3.62 -9.35 -12.42
N PHE A 23 3.95 -8.06 -12.47
CA PHE A 23 5.31 -7.56 -12.53
C PHE A 23 5.62 -6.71 -11.31
N ILE A 24 6.88 -6.71 -10.90
CA ILE A 24 7.38 -5.86 -9.82
C ILE A 24 8.09 -4.67 -10.46
N CYS A 25 7.67 -3.46 -10.09
CA CYS A 25 8.33 -2.25 -10.57
C CYS A 25 9.73 -2.12 -9.91
N PRO A 26 10.82 -1.95 -10.68
CA PRO A 26 12.18 -1.83 -10.14
C PRO A 26 12.44 -0.50 -9.40
N TYR A 27 11.52 0.46 -9.48
CA TYR A 27 11.67 1.79 -8.87
C TYR A 27 10.96 1.91 -7.52
N CYS A 28 9.83 1.23 -7.34
CA CYS A 28 9.05 1.27 -6.09
C CYS A 28 8.86 -0.09 -5.42
N ASP A 29 9.36 -1.18 -6.01
CA ASP A 29 9.22 -2.56 -5.52
C ASP A 29 7.74 -3.00 -5.32
N GLU A 30 6.80 -2.31 -5.97
CA GLU A 30 5.37 -2.62 -5.91
C GLU A 30 4.94 -3.50 -7.08
N GLU A 31 4.02 -4.43 -6.80
CA GLU A 31 3.46 -5.35 -7.79
C GLU A 31 2.31 -4.70 -8.56
N PHE A 32 2.29 -4.88 -9.88
CA PHE A 32 1.21 -4.41 -10.75
C PHE A 32 0.90 -5.46 -11.82
N LEU A 33 -0.36 -5.49 -12.26
CA LEU A 33 -0.82 -6.39 -13.33
C LEU A 33 -0.63 -5.70 -14.68
N TRP A 34 0.05 -6.38 -15.61
CA TRP A 34 0.20 -5.96 -17.00
C TRP A 34 -0.46 -6.97 -17.92
N GLU A 35 -1.33 -6.53 -18.81
CA GLU A 35 -1.97 -7.36 -19.82
C GLU A 35 -1.54 -6.85 -21.19
N SER A 36 -0.78 -7.66 -21.94
CA SER A 36 -0.46 -7.41 -23.34
C SER A 36 -1.75 -7.56 -24.15
N GLU A 37 -2.43 -6.46 -24.46
CA GLU A 37 -3.72 -6.51 -25.15
C GLU A 37 -3.55 -7.14 -26.55
N PRO A 38 -4.22 -8.27 -26.85
CA PRO A 38 -4.16 -8.85 -28.18
C PRO A 38 -4.95 -7.95 -29.13
N GLN A 39 -4.24 -7.39 -30.11
CA GLN A 39 -4.85 -6.52 -31.10
C GLN A 39 -5.95 -7.28 -31.87
N ILE A 40 -7.09 -6.58 -32.05
CA ILE A 40 -8.23 -6.81 -32.94
C ILE A 40 -9.45 -7.51 -32.28
N LEU A 41 -10.40 -6.68 -31.85
CA LEU A 41 -11.67 -6.48 -32.57
C LEU A 41 -12.34 -5.19 -32.04
N GLU A 42 -12.64 -4.26 -32.96
CA GLU A 42 -13.47 -3.10 -32.69
C GLU A 42 -14.80 -3.55 -32.05
N THR A 43 -14.95 -3.34 -30.74
CA THR A 43 -16.28 -3.07 -30.18
C THR A 43 -16.37 -1.58 -29.99
N ASN A 44 -17.19 -0.94 -30.81
CA ASN A 44 -17.77 0.34 -30.47
C ASN A 44 -18.70 0.11 -29.28
N THR A 45 -18.12 -0.09 -28.10
CA THR A 45 -18.79 0.12 -26.85
C THR A 45 -18.21 1.43 -26.36
N SER A 46 -18.99 2.46 -26.64
CA SER A 46 -19.00 3.66 -25.83
C SER A 46 -19.21 3.25 -24.38
N ASP A 47 -18.12 2.87 -23.70
CA ASP A 47 -17.99 3.05 -22.26
C ASP A 47 -17.55 4.49 -22.01
N GLU A 48 -18.41 5.39 -22.47
CA GLU A 48 -18.80 6.57 -21.73
C GLU A 48 -19.51 6.13 -20.43
N SER A 49 -18.81 5.38 -19.58
CA SER A 49 -19.27 5.10 -18.23
C SER A 49 -18.32 5.72 -17.22
N SER A 50 -18.71 6.94 -16.88
CA SER A 50 -18.75 7.37 -15.48
C SER A 50 -17.40 7.73 -14.87
N LYS A 51 -17.04 8.99 -15.11
CA LYS A 51 -16.52 9.92 -14.09
C LYS A 51 -17.10 9.58 -12.71
N SER A 52 -16.41 8.77 -11.92
CA SER A 52 -16.69 8.57 -10.50
C SER A 52 -15.43 8.97 -9.71
N GLY A 53 -15.58 10.04 -8.93
CA GLY A 53 -14.48 10.73 -8.26
C GLY A 53 -13.90 9.92 -7.11
N TYR A 54 -12.95 9.03 -7.41
CA TYR A 54 -12.17 8.30 -6.40
C TYR A 54 -10.72 8.78 -6.27
N SER A 55 -10.30 9.80 -7.03
CA SER A 55 -8.97 10.41 -6.94
C SER A 55 -8.78 11.31 -5.70
N HIS A 56 -9.83 11.58 -4.92
CA HIS A 56 -9.75 12.34 -3.66
C HIS A 56 -9.81 11.45 -2.39
N LEU A 57 -9.90 10.12 -2.54
CA LEU A 57 -10.11 9.17 -1.45
C LEU A 57 -8.86 8.33 -1.09
N LEU A 58 -7.81 8.35 -1.91
CA LEU A 58 -6.55 7.63 -1.61
C LEU A 58 -5.68 8.38 -0.60
N LEU A 59 -5.68 9.72 -0.66
CA LEU A 59 -4.94 10.58 0.27
C LEU A 59 -5.44 10.47 1.74
N PRO A 60 -6.76 10.52 2.04
CA PRO A 60 -7.23 10.30 3.41
C PRO A 60 -7.01 8.86 3.86
N SER A 61 -7.06 7.88 2.95
CA SER A 61 -6.87 6.47 3.29
C SER A 61 -5.44 6.17 3.76
N ILE A 62 -4.42 6.76 3.13
CA ILE A 62 -3.02 6.61 3.54
C ILE A 62 -2.79 7.28 4.90
N LEU A 63 -3.34 8.48 5.12
CA LEU A 63 -3.21 9.18 6.41
C LEU A 63 -3.90 8.42 7.57
N ILE A 64 -5.08 7.85 7.32
CA ILE A 64 -5.80 7.02 8.31
C ILE A 64 -5.00 5.76 8.62
N SER A 65 -4.41 5.11 7.61
CA SER A 65 -3.57 3.93 7.79
C SER A 65 -2.34 4.23 8.66
N VAL A 66 -1.59 5.29 8.35
CA VAL A 66 -0.42 5.72 9.13
C VAL A 66 -0.80 6.07 10.57
N LEU A 67 -1.92 6.77 10.77
CA LEU A 67 -2.43 7.13 12.10
C LEU A 67 -2.78 5.88 12.92
N LEU A 68 -3.40 4.88 12.30
CA LEU A 68 -3.78 3.62 12.94
C LEU A 68 -2.53 2.84 13.36
N VAL A 69 -1.53 2.72 12.48
CA VAL A 69 -0.27 2.05 12.78
C VAL A 69 0.46 2.74 13.94
N LEU A 70 0.54 4.07 13.92
CA LEU A 70 1.16 4.85 15.00
C LEU A 70 0.45 4.64 16.34
N LEU A 71 -0.88 4.59 16.34
CA LEU A 71 -1.69 4.31 17.53
C LEU A 71 -1.39 2.91 18.08
N VAL A 72 -1.34 1.88 17.23
CA VAL A 72 -1.02 0.51 17.63
C VAL A 72 0.38 0.43 18.25
N VAL A 73 1.37 1.09 17.67
CA VAL A 73 2.74 1.15 18.20
C VAL A 73 2.77 1.81 19.58
N LEU A 74 2.07 2.93 19.77
CA LEU A 74 2.00 3.59 21.08
C LEU A 74 1.31 2.73 22.14
N LEU A 75 0.25 2.01 21.78
CA LEU A 75 -0.41 1.07 22.69
C LEU A 75 0.50 -0.09 23.06
N PHE A 76 1.29 -0.60 22.10
CA PHE A 76 2.27 -1.66 22.37
C PHE A 76 3.36 -1.17 23.32
N ILE A 77 3.91 0.03 23.09
CA ILE A 77 4.89 0.66 23.98
C ILE A 77 4.30 0.87 25.37
N PHE A 78 3.08 1.39 25.46
CA PHE A 78 2.39 1.60 26.75
C PHE A 78 2.12 0.28 27.47
N ALA A 79 1.65 -0.74 26.76
CA ALA A 79 1.46 -2.08 27.33
C ALA A 79 2.78 -2.69 27.80
N PHE A 80 3.87 -2.44 27.09
CA PHE A 80 5.21 -2.89 27.47
C PHE A 80 5.72 -2.16 28.73
N ILE A 81 5.60 -0.83 28.78
CA ILE A 81 5.90 -0.01 29.96
C ILE A 81 5.04 -0.44 31.14
N ASN A 82 3.76 -0.74 30.92
CA ASN A 82 2.88 -1.21 31.97
C ASN A 82 3.20 -2.63 32.40
N SER A 83 3.62 -3.50 31.49
CA SER A 83 4.11 -4.84 31.84
C SER A 83 5.35 -4.73 32.70
N TYR A 84 6.23 -3.78 32.39
CA TYR A 84 7.37 -3.45 33.24
C TYR A 84 6.92 -2.87 34.57
N SER A 85 5.97 -1.93 34.60
CA SER A 85 5.49 -1.33 35.86
C SER A 85 4.78 -2.35 36.76
N HIS A 86 4.01 -3.28 36.19
CA HIS A 86 3.42 -4.42 36.89
C HIS A 86 4.49 -5.40 37.40
N ALA A 87 5.64 -5.51 36.74
CA ALA A 87 6.78 -6.27 37.26
C ALA A 87 7.47 -5.55 38.45
N MET A 88 7.43 -4.22 38.53
CA MET A 88 8.01 -3.44 39.65
C MET A 88 7.03 -3.23 40.82
N ALA A 89 5.72 -3.39 40.59
CA ALA A 89 4.70 -3.28 41.64
C ALA A 89 4.78 -4.40 42.71
N CYS A 90 5.51 -5.48 42.42
CA CYS A 90 5.78 -6.55 43.39
C CYS A 90 7.10 -6.36 44.17
N GLY A 91 7.81 -5.23 44.01
CA GLY A 91 9.15 -4.98 44.58
C GLY A 91 9.27 -3.83 45.57
N TRP A 92 8.18 -3.21 46.02
CA TRP A 92 8.22 -2.14 47.04
C TRP A 92 7.46 -2.51 48.31
N GLN A 93 7.71 -3.71 48.83
CA GLN A 93 7.40 -4.09 50.21
C GLN A 93 8.61 -4.74 50.88
N ASN A 94 9.73 -4.02 50.91
CA ASN A 94 10.89 -4.35 51.73
C ASN A 94 12.01 -3.32 51.54
N THR A 95 11.95 -2.20 52.28
CA THR A 95 13.03 -1.79 53.21
C THR A 95 12.51 -0.70 54.17
N CYS A 96 12.49 -1.05 55.46
CA CYS A 96 12.41 -0.21 56.67
C CYS A 96 11.09 0.52 56.98
#